data_AF-A0A081R1H2-F1
#
_entry.id   AF-A0A081R1H2-F1
#
_cell.length_a   1.000
_cell.length_b   1.000
_cell.length_c   1.000
_cell.angle_alpha   90.00
_cell.angle_beta   90.00
_cell.angle_gamma   90.00
#
_symmetry.space_group_name_H-M   'P 1'
#
loop_
_entity.id
_entity.type
_entity.pdbx_description
1 polymer ?
#
loop_
_entity_poly.entity_id
_entity_poly.type
_entity_poly.pdbx_seq_one_letter_code
_entity_poly.pdbx_strand_id
1 'polypeptide(L)'
;MGTILFLIIVVLLGFFFYLQDTKKHKKMFVYNLLYTLFQEKYIIKDMICEYEEKYPALTKVVLSFVETQSDVSTIVKNSKKVEGSLKQQLDKEIDEIIASKKNPELLRVMHWYFLACITISTLRTHDNIDIIKKDSIDFEEGAISKSDLKGNYCFA
;
A
#
# COMPACT_ATOMS: atom_id res chain seq x y z
N MET A 1 -14.71 18.32 46.55
CA MET A 1 -15.33 17.58 45.41
C MET A 1 -15.18 18.31 44.07
N GLY A 2 -15.40 19.63 43.99
CA GLY A 2 -15.30 20.38 42.71
C GLY A 2 -13.92 20.41 42.03
N THR A 3 -12.82 20.52 42.78
CA THR A 3 -11.45 20.49 42.23
C THR A 3 -11.04 19.14 41.66
N ILE A 4 -11.47 18.05 42.30
CA ILE A 4 -11.24 16.68 41.80
C ILE A 4 -12.03 16.47 40.50
N LEU A 5 -13.28 16.94 40.45
CA LEU A 5 -14.12 16.85 39.25
C LEU A 5 -13.53 17.68 38.08
N PHE A 6 -13.00 18.87 38.38
CA PHE A 6 -12.30 19.72 37.41
C PHE A 6 -11.05 19.04 36.84
N LEU A 7 -10.21 18.44 37.69
CA LEU A 7 -9.01 17.72 37.25
C LEU A 7 -9.35 16.53 36.33
N ILE A 8 -10.41 15.77 36.65
CA ILE A 8 -10.88 14.67 35.81
C ILE A 8 -11.30 15.19 34.42
N ILE A 9 -12.03 16.30 34.35
CA ILE A 9 -12.47 16.91 33.09
C ILE A 9 -11.27 17.35 32.25
N VAL A 10 -10.25 17.96 32.87
CA VAL A 10 -9.04 18.41 32.17
C VAL A 10 -8.26 17.23 31.58
N VAL A 11 -8.11 16.13 32.33
CA VAL A 11 -7.45 14.91 31.82
C VAL A 11 -8.24 14.30 30.67
N LEU A 12 -9.57 14.22 30.76
CA LEU A 12 -10.42 13.71 29.68
C LEU A 12 -10.35 14.58 28.42
N LEU A 13 -10.34 15.90 28.57
CA LEU A 13 -10.17 16.83 27.45
C LEU A 13 -8.79 16.68 26.80
N GLY A 14 -7.72 16.59 27.61
CA GLY A 14 -6.37 16.34 27.11
C GLY A 14 -6.28 15.04 26.32
N PHE A 15 -6.89 13.97 26.83
CA PHE A 15 -6.96 12.69 26.13
C PHE A 15 -7.78 12.77 24.83
N PHE A 16 -8.90 13.48 24.86
CA PHE A 16 -9.72 13.69 23.66
C PHE A 16 -8.97 14.45 22.56
N PHE A 17 -8.29 15.55 22.90
CA PHE A 17 -7.47 16.30 21.95
C PHE A 17 -6.32 15.46 21.41
N TYR A 18 -5.63 14.70 22.26
CA TYR A 18 -4.58 13.78 21.85
C TYR A 18 -5.07 12.74 20.84
N LEU A 19 -6.24 12.14 21.08
CA LEU A 19 -6.84 11.18 20.15
C LEU A 19 -7.23 11.82 18.81
N GLN A 20 -7.78 13.04 18.82
CA GLN A 20 -8.13 13.75 17.59
C GLN A 20 -6.90 14.11 16.77
N ASP A 21 -5.86 14.63 17.41
CA ASP A 21 -4.63 15.05 16.74
C ASP A 21 -3.90 13.85 16.13
N THR A 22 -3.83 12.74 16.88
CA THR A 22 -3.30 11.46 16.38
C THR A 22 -4.07 10.98 15.14
N LYS A 23 -5.41 11.05 15.14
CA LYS A 23 -6.23 10.69 13.98
C LYS A 23 -5.95 11.58 12.77
N LYS A 24 -5.80 12.89 12.98
CA LYS A 24 -5.53 13.87 11.91
C LYS A 24 -4.15 13.67 11.30
N HIS A 25 -3.12 13.48 12.13
CA HIS A 25 -1.75 13.19 11.68
C HIS A 25 -1.69 11.88 10.89
N LYS A 26 -2.33 10.82 11.38
CA LYS A 26 -2.43 9.54 10.67
C LYS A 26 -3.06 9.71 9.28
N LYS A 27 -4.18 10.45 9.17
CA LYS A 27 -4.85 10.72 7.88
C LYS A 27 -3.94 11.47 6.91
N MET A 28 -3.21 12.48 7.39
CA MET A 28 -2.30 13.27 6.55
C MET A 28 -1.08 12.46 6.07
N PHE A 29 -0.52 11.60 6.92
CA PHE A 29 0.58 10.71 6.57
C PHE A 29 0.20 9.73 5.46
N VAL A 30 -0.96 9.07 5.58
CA VAL A 30 -1.43 8.12 4.55
C VAL A 30 -1.74 8.83 3.24
N TYR A 31 -2.34 10.02 3.30
CA TYR A 31 -2.58 10.82 2.11
C TYR A 31 -1.28 11.19 1.39
N ASN A 32 -0.24 11.62 2.14
CA ASN A 32 1.06 11.92 1.57
C ASN A 32 1.75 10.67 1.01
N LEU A 33 1.69 9.53 1.71
CA LEU A 33 2.24 8.26 1.23
C LEU A 33 1.61 7.85 -0.11
N LEU A 34 0.29 7.92 -0.21
CA LEU A 34 -0.44 7.64 -1.44
C LEU A 34 -0.11 8.64 -2.53
N TYR A 35 -0.05 9.92 -2.20
CA TYR A 35 0.29 10.96 -3.14
C TYR A 35 1.68 10.72 -3.76
N THR A 36 2.68 10.46 -2.93
CA THR A 36 4.04 10.14 -3.37
C THR A 36 4.08 8.85 -4.19
N LEU A 37 3.38 7.80 -3.74
CA LEU A 37 3.30 6.53 -4.46
C LEU A 37 2.70 6.71 -5.86
N PHE A 38 1.59 7.44 -5.99
CA PHE A 38 0.96 7.69 -7.29
C PHE A 38 1.67 8.76 -8.14
N GLN A 39 2.60 9.53 -7.58
CA GLN A 39 3.48 10.40 -8.38
C GLN A 39 4.54 9.60 -9.14
N GLU A 40 5.06 8.52 -8.57
CA GLU A 40 6.04 7.65 -9.23
C GLU A 40 5.47 6.84 -10.40
N LYS A 41 4.15 6.90 -10.62
CA LYS A 41 3.44 6.06 -11.60
C LYS A 41 4.02 6.11 -13.02
N TYR A 42 4.55 7.26 -13.45
CA TYR A 42 5.12 7.41 -14.80
C TYR A 42 6.44 6.64 -14.94
N ILE A 43 7.29 6.68 -13.91
CA ILE A 43 8.56 5.94 -13.89
C ILE A 43 8.28 4.43 -13.85
N ILE A 44 7.30 4.02 -13.05
CA ILE A 44 6.89 2.62 -12.95
C ILE A 44 6.25 2.13 -14.25
N LYS A 45 5.51 2.98 -14.97
CA LYS A 45 4.96 2.66 -16.29
C LYS A 45 6.04 2.24 -17.26
N ASP A 46 7.04 3.10 -17.43
CA ASP A 46 8.08 2.90 -18.41
C ASP A 46 8.90 1.64 -18.07
N MET A 47 9.21 1.46 -16.78
CA MET A 47 9.93 0.27 -16.31
C MET A 47 9.18 -1.04 -16.60
N ILE A 48 7.87 -1.13 -16.31
CA ILE A 48 7.15 -2.40 -16.43
C ILE A 48 6.82 -2.77 -17.89
N CYS A 49 6.70 -1.77 -18.77
CA CYS A 49 6.45 -2.00 -20.20
C CYS A 49 7.60 -2.76 -20.88
N GLU A 50 8.84 -2.58 -20.45
CA GLU A 50 10.00 -3.31 -20.98
C GLU A 50 9.95 -4.82 -20.71
N TYR A 51 9.13 -5.25 -19.74
CA TYR A 51 9.03 -6.65 -19.33
C TYR A 51 7.67 -7.28 -19.63
N GLU A 52 6.82 -6.63 -20.43
CA GLU A 52 5.47 -7.11 -20.77
C GLU A 52 5.47 -8.53 -21.35
N GLU A 53 6.44 -8.85 -22.21
CA GLU A 53 6.54 -10.19 -22.82
C GLU A 53 6.90 -11.28 -21.81
N LYS A 54 7.66 -10.93 -20.76
CA LYS A 54 8.20 -11.90 -19.80
C LYS A 54 7.34 -12.03 -18.54
N TYR A 55 6.74 -10.93 -18.07
CA TYR A 55 5.91 -10.88 -16.86
C TYR A 55 4.54 -10.23 -17.15
N PRO A 56 3.73 -10.82 -18.03
CA PRO A 56 2.48 -10.21 -18.49
C PRO A 56 1.42 -10.06 -17.38
N ALA A 57 1.39 -10.94 -16.37
CA ALA A 57 0.43 -10.79 -15.27
C ALA A 57 0.81 -9.61 -14.37
N LEU A 58 2.10 -9.44 -14.06
CA LEU A 58 2.61 -8.29 -13.31
C LEU A 58 2.36 -6.99 -14.08
N THR A 59 2.68 -6.94 -15.37
CA THR A 59 2.44 -5.76 -16.21
C THR A 59 0.97 -5.37 -16.21
N LYS A 60 0.07 -6.34 -16.37
CA LYS A 60 -1.38 -6.09 -16.37
C LYS A 60 -1.89 -5.49 -15.06
N VAL A 61 -1.44 -5.99 -13.91
CA VAL A 61 -1.89 -5.46 -12.62
C VAL A 61 -1.27 -4.11 -12.31
N VAL A 62 0.00 -3.87 -12.66
CA VAL A 62 0.67 -2.57 -12.47
C VAL A 62 0.03 -1.50 -13.35
N LEU A 63 -0.16 -1.78 -14.64
CA LEU A 63 -0.77 -0.84 -15.57
C LEU A 63 -2.18 -0.43 -15.14
N SER A 64 -2.95 -1.32 -14.50
CA SER A 64 -4.26 -0.98 -13.94
C SER A 64 -4.22 0.22 -13.01
N PHE A 65 -3.19 0.32 -12.16
CA PHE A 65 -3.06 1.44 -11.22
C PHE A 65 -2.49 2.68 -11.89
N VAL A 66 -1.58 2.50 -12.84
CA VAL A 66 -0.84 3.59 -13.46
C VAL A 66 -1.69 4.32 -14.52
N GLU A 67 -2.50 3.59 -15.27
CA GLU A 67 -3.33 4.12 -16.35
C GLU A 67 -4.67 4.68 -15.86
N THR A 68 -5.12 4.27 -14.68
CA THR A 68 -6.34 4.80 -14.07
C THR A 68 -6.14 6.28 -13.72
N GLN A 69 -6.85 7.17 -14.43
CA GLN A 69 -6.86 8.62 -14.20
C GLN A 69 -7.84 9.05 -13.08
N SER A 70 -8.08 8.17 -12.11
CA SER A 70 -9.00 8.44 -11.00
C SER A 70 -8.27 9.00 -9.80
N ASP A 71 -8.99 9.75 -8.96
CA ASP A 71 -8.47 10.14 -7.65
C ASP A 71 -8.23 8.91 -6.77
N VAL A 72 -7.29 9.01 -5.84
CA VAL A 72 -6.87 7.91 -4.95
C VAL A 72 -8.07 7.30 -4.21
N SER A 73 -9.05 8.11 -3.80
CA SER A 73 -10.24 7.61 -3.10
C SER A 73 -11.10 6.71 -4.00
N THR A 74 -11.24 7.07 -5.28
CA THR A 74 -11.95 6.26 -6.27
C THR A 74 -11.20 4.96 -6.58
N ILE A 75 -9.86 5.00 -6.71
CA ILE A 75 -9.04 3.79 -6.89
C ILE A 75 -9.22 2.82 -5.72
N VAL A 76 -9.15 3.34 -4.49
CA VAL A 76 -9.32 2.52 -3.28
C VAL A 76 -10.69 1.84 -3.23
N LYS A 77 -11.76 2.58 -3.54
CA LYS A 77 -13.14 2.06 -3.53
C LYS A 77 -13.40 1.01 -4.60
N ASN A 78 -12.88 1.23 -5.81
CA ASN A 78 -13.18 0.39 -6.97
C ASN A 78 -12.22 -0.77 -7.14
N SER A 79 -11.09 -0.73 -6.44
CA SER A 79 -10.11 -1.81 -6.46
C SER A 79 -10.76 -3.18 -6.17
N LYS A 80 -10.34 -4.18 -6.93
CA LYS A 80 -10.79 -5.58 -6.78
C LYS A 80 -9.60 -6.45 -6.42
N LYS A 81 -9.86 -7.53 -5.70
CA LYS A 81 -8.86 -8.56 -5.46
C LYS A 81 -8.59 -9.32 -6.75
N VAL A 82 -7.32 -9.66 -6.99
CA VAL A 82 -6.93 -10.51 -8.12
C VAL A 82 -7.21 -11.96 -7.74
N GLU A 83 -8.02 -12.64 -8.55
CA GLU A 83 -8.48 -14.01 -8.31
C GLU A 83 -8.29 -14.90 -9.55
N GLY A 84 -8.47 -16.22 -9.37
CA GLY A 84 -8.47 -17.20 -10.46
C GLY A 84 -7.09 -17.39 -11.13
N SER A 85 -7.10 -17.56 -12.45
CA SER A 85 -5.90 -17.85 -13.25
C SER A 85 -4.88 -16.72 -13.21
N LEU A 86 -5.33 -15.46 -13.16
CA LEU A 86 -4.45 -14.29 -13.09
C LEU A 86 -3.63 -14.28 -11.79
N LYS A 87 -4.25 -14.65 -10.66
CA LYS A 87 -3.54 -14.78 -9.39
C LYS A 87 -2.45 -15.85 -9.45
N GLN A 88 -2.77 -17.02 -9.99
CA GLN A 88 -1.82 -18.13 -10.09
C GLN A 88 -0.62 -17.78 -10.99
N GLN A 89 -0.87 -17.03 -12.06
CA GLN A 89 0.18 -16.57 -12.96
C GLN A 89 1.06 -15.51 -12.28
N LEU A 90 0.44 -14.54 -11.62
CA LEU A 90 1.15 -13.51 -10.85
C LEU A 90 2.01 -14.11 -9.73
N ASP A 91 1.50 -15.10 -9.00
CA ASP A 91 2.25 -15.82 -7.96
C ASP A 91 3.52 -16.47 -8.51
N LYS A 92 3.45 -17.08 -9.71
CA LYS A 92 4.61 -17.69 -10.37
C LYS A 92 5.62 -16.65 -10.82
N GLU A 93 5.15 -15.58 -11.48
CA GLU A 93 6.01 -14.49 -11.94
C GLU A 93 6.75 -13.86 -10.77
N ILE A 94 6.07 -13.58 -9.65
CA ILE A 94 6.69 -13.03 -8.44
C ILE A 94 7.75 -13.98 -7.86
N ASP A 95 7.45 -15.28 -7.77
CA ASP A 95 8.41 -16.27 -7.25
C ASP A 95 9.69 -16.32 -8.10
N GLU A 96 9.56 -16.25 -9.42
CA GLU A 96 10.71 -16.19 -10.34
C GLU A 96 11.54 -14.92 -10.16
N ILE A 97 10.89 -13.77 -10.00
CA ILE A 97 11.55 -12.47 -9.82
C ILE A 97 12.33 -12.47 -8.50
N ILE A 98 11.70 -12.89 -7.40
CA ILE A 98 12.30 -12.98 -6.07
C ILE A 98 13.48 -13.96 -6.08
N ALA A 99 13.34 -15.12 -6.73
CA ALA A 99 14.40 -16.11 -6.82
C ALA A 99 15.59 -15.59 -7.64
N SER A 100 15.33 -14.78 -8.68
CA SER A 100 16.38 -14.27 -9.53
C SER A 100 17.27 -13.22 -8.86
N LYS A 101 16.72 -12.37 -7.95
CA LYS A 101 17.37 -11.21 -7.28
C LYS A 101 18.31 -10.34 -8.16
N LYS A 102 18.18 -10.42 -9.48
CA LYS A 102 19.16 -9.89 -10.43
C LYS A 102 18.77 -8.55 -11.05
N ASN A 103 17.51 -8.14 -10.91
CA ASN A 103 16.99 -6.95 -11.57
C ASN A 103 16.42 -5.95 -10.55
N PRO A 104 17.15 -4.85 -10.25
CA PRO A 104 16.72 -3.85 -9.28
C PRO A 104 15.49 -3.05 -9.73
N GLU A 105 15.29 -2.87 -11.04
CA GLU A 105 14.12 -2.16 -11.58
C GLU A 105 12.85 -2.96 -11.36
N LEU A 106 12.91 -4.26 -11.64
CA LEU A 106 11.77 -5.14 -11.46
C LEU A 106 11.40 -5.33 -9.98
N LEU A 107 12.41 -5.36 -9.11
CA LEU A 107 12.20 -5.31 -7.66
C LEU A 107 11.53 -4.00 -7.24
N ARG A 108 11.92 -2.85 -7.81
CA ARG A 108 11.28 -1.56 -7.55
C ARG A 108 9.82 -1.56 -8.00
N VAL A 109 9.51 -2.11 -9.18
CA VAL A 109 8.12 -2.23 -9.66
C VAL A 109 7.29 -3.12 -8.74
N MET A 110 7.83 -4.25 -8.29
CA MET A 110 7.15 -5.10 -7.31
C MET A 110 6.92 -4.39 -5.98
N HIS A 111 7.94 -3.71 -5.44
CA HIS A 111 7.80 -2.94 -4.20
C HIS A 111 6.68 -1.91 -4.31
N TRP A 112 6.67 -1.16 -5.41
CA TRP A 112 5.65 -0.15 -5.67
C TRP A 112 4.26 -0.77 -5.72
N TYR A 113 4.09 -1.88 -6.46
CA TYR A 113 2.82 -2.59 -6.58
C TYR A 113 2.34 -3.15 -5.22
N PHE A 114 3.25 -3.73 -4.44
CA PHE A 114 2.92 -4.29 -3.13
C PHE A 114 2.50 -3.21 -2.14
N LEU A 115 3.24 -2.09 -2.10
CA LEU A 115 2.90 -0.95 -1.26
C LEU A 115 1.54 -0.36 -1.66
N ALA A 116 1.22 -0.30 -2.96
CA ALA A 116 -0.10 0.11 -3.45
C ALA A 116 -1.20 -0.80 -2.88
N CYS A 117 -1.04 -2.13 -2.99
CA CYS A 117 -2.06 -3.07 -2.53
C CYS A 117 -2.24 -3.11 -1.02
N ILE A 118 -1.15 -3.04 -0.25
CA ILE A 118 -1.22 -2.96 1.22
C ILE A 118 -1.96 -1.68 1.61
N THR A 119 -1.60 -0.54 1.03
CA THR A 119 -2.22 0.74 1.37
C THR A 119 -3.71 0.75 1.04
N ILE A 120 -4.10 0.20 -0.12
CA ILE A 120 -5.50 0.05 -0.51
C ILE A 120 -6.24 -0.87 0.45
N SER A 121 -5.64 -2.01 0.80
CA SER A 121 -6.22 -2.97 1.74
C SER A 121 -6.46 -2.33 3.11
N THR A 122 -5.46 -1.68 3.69
CA THR A 122 -5.58 -0.99 4.99
C THR A 122 -6.64 0.11 4.96
N LEU A 123 -6.68 0.91 3.89
CA LEU A 123 -7.69 1.95 3.75
C LEU A 123 -9.12 1.39 3.67
N ARG A 124 -9.30 0.23 3.02
CA ARG A 124 -10.61 -0.40 2.85
C ARG A 124 -11.10 -1.05 4.14
N THR A 125 -10.22 -1.70 4.90
CA THR A 125 -10.56 -2.35 6.17
C THR A 125 -10.71 -1.38 7.33
N HIS A 126 -10.43 -0.07 7.13
CA HIS A 126 -10.34 0.93 8.20
C HIS A 126 -9.30 0.55 9.27
N ASP A 127 -8.34 -0.30 8.91
CA ASP A 127 -7.35 -0.80 9.85
C ASP A 127 -6.36 0.29 10.24
N ASN A 128 -5.82 0.12 11.44
CA ASN A 128 -4.98 1.10 12.08
C ASN A 128 -3.70 1.34 11.25
N ILE A 129 -3.46 2.60 10.90
CA ILE A 129 -2.35 3.10 10.04
C ILE A 129 -0.95 2.68 10.55
N ASP A 130 -0.87 2.24 11.80
CA ASP A 130 0.34 1.66 12.39
C ASP A 130 0.81 0.37 11.67
N ILE A 131 -0.07 -0.34 10.95
CA ILE A 131 0.29 -1.50 10.11
C ILE A 131 1.10 -1.05 8.88
N ILE A 132 0.67 0.02 8.19
CA ILE A 132 1.37 0.56 7.02
C ILE A 132 2.80 0.98 7.39
N LYS A 133 2.97 1.55 8.59
CA LYS A 133 4.27 2.03 9.08
C LYS A 133 5.23 0.88 9.37
N LYS A 134 4.73 -0.26 9.86
CA LYS A 134 5.54 -1.45 10.10
C LYS A 134 5.94 -2.10 8.77
N ASP A 135 4.96 -2.30 7.88
CA ASP A 135 5.20 -2.92 6.59
C ASP A 135 6.16 -2.07 5.72
N SER A 136 6.06 -0.73 5.75
CA SER A 136 6.97 0.15 5.02
C SER A 136 8.43 0.06 5.48
N ILE A 137 8.66 -0.20 6.77
CA ILE A 137 10.01 -0.36 7.34
C ILE A 137 10.58 -1.73 6.95
N ASP A 138 9.75 -2.77 6.97
CA ASP A 138 10.14 -4.13 6.58
C ASP A 138 10.48 -4.20 5.06
N PHE A 139 9.90 -3.33 4.23
CA PHE A 139 10.26 -3.17 2.81
C PHE A 139 11.62 -2.47 2.59
N GLU A 140 11.99 -1.49 3.43
CA GLU A 140 13.29 -0.81 3.35
C GLU A 140 14.46 -1.73 3.76
N GLU A 141 14.23 -2.67 4.67
CA GLU A 141 15.25 -3.64 5.14
C GLU A 141 15.50 -4.82 4.17
N GLY A 142 14.84 -4.84 3.01
CA GLY A 142 15.24 -5.66 1.86
C GLY A 142 14.80 -7.13 1.86
N ALA A 143 13.91 -7.51 2.77
CA ALA A 143 13.35 -8.86 2.82
C ALA A 143 11.85 -8.82 2.46
N ILE A 144 11.52 -8.66 1.18
CA ILE A 144 10.16 -8.96 0.70
C ILE A 144 9.87 -10.42 1.06
N SER A 145 9.00 -10.66 2.03
CA SER A 145 8.52 -12.00 2.33
C SER A 145 7.16 -12.21 1.67
N LYS A 146 6.98 -13.32 0.95
CA LYS A 146 5.67 -13.71 0.38
C LYS A 146 4.57 -13.79 1.45
N SER A 147 4.94 -13.93 2.72
CA SER A 147 4.04 -13.91 3.87
C SER A 147 3.32 -12.58 4.07
N ASP A 148 3.94 -11.45 3.71
CA ASP A 148 3.34 -10.11 3.89
C ASP A 148 2.18 -9.87 2.92
N LEU A 149 2.09 -10.70 1.88
CA LEU A 149 1.14 -10.58 0.77
C LEU A 149 0.13 -11.71 0.68
N LYS A 150 0.05 -12.61 1.68
CA LYS A 150 -0.84 -13.79 1.65
C LYS A 150 -2.31 -13.40 1.42
N GLY A 151 -2.71 -13.27 0.15
CA GLY A 151 -4.10 -13.11 -0.32
C GLY A 151 -4.56 -11.70 -0.73
N ASN A 152 -3.69 -10.69 -0.85
CA ASN A 152 -4.11 -9.30 -1.06
C ASN A 152 -3.60 -8.63 -2.36
N TYR A 153 -3.37 -9.39 -3.44
CA TYR A 153 -3.19 -8.77 -4.75
C TYR A 153 -4.45 -8.03 -5.17
N CYS A 154 -4.25 -6.86 -5.75
CA CYS A 154 -5.31 -5.93 -6.10
C CYS A 154 -5.14 -5.42 -7.54
N PHE A 155 -6.24 -4.97 -8.13
CA PHE A 155 -6.33 -4.34 -9.46
C PHE A 155 -7.29 -3.15 -9.35
N ALA A 156 -6.97 -2.01 -9.98
CA ALA A 156 -7.75 -0.76 -9.88
C ALA A 156 -9.09 -0.81 -10.62
#